data_AF-A0A497EFR2-F1
#
_entry.id   AF-A0A497EFR2-F1
#
_cell.length_a   1.000
_cell.length_b   1.000
_cell.length_c   1.000
_cell.angle_alpha   90.00
_cell.angle_beta   90.00
_cell.angle_gamma   90.00
#
_symmetry.space_group_name_H-M   'P 1'
#
loop_
_entity.id
_entity.type
_entity.pdbx_description
1 polymer ?
#
loop_
_entity_poly.entity_id
_entity_poly.type
_entity_poly.pdbx_seq_one_letter_code
_entity_poly.pdbx_strand_id
1 'polypeptide(L)'
;MLNSEIFQTLVFPLTFLTLMSASILSFAGRPYNKRLVNIHRLSALGAVALVAFKVYRTNRALPLSVDEWAFVVLTASSAIFAIVSGGIVTAAKMPYQSALWLHRIGSGLTVALVAIAAFASLN
;
A
#
# COMPACT_ATOMS: atom_id res chain seq x y z
N MET A 1 2.97 24.37 2.18
CA MET A 1 2.41 23.35 3.09
C MET A 1 1.48 22.48 2.25
N LEU A 2 1.67 21.16 2.18
CA LEU A 2 0.56 20.31 1.75
C LEU A 2 -0.40 20.27 2.94
N ASN A 3 -1.56 20.89 2.81
CA ASN A 3 -2.62 20.78 3.82
C ASN A 3 -2.97 19.31 4.00
N SER A 4 -3.38 18.92 5.21
CA SER A 4 -3.87 17.57 5.51
C SER A 4 -4.92 17.10 4.50
N GLU A 5 -5.72 18.03 4.00
CA GLU A 5 -6.69 17.82 2.93
C GLU A 5 -6.03 17.37 1.63
N ILE A 6 -5.02 18.09 1.11
CA ILE A 6 -4.35 17.75 -0.15
C ILE A 6 -3.72 16.36 -0.07
N PHE A 7 -3.17 16.01 1.09
CA PHE A 7 -2.62 14.68 1.32
C PHE A 7 -3.70 13.59 1.20
N GLN A 8 -4.83 13.79 1.86
CA GLN A 8 -5.98 12.89 1.79
C GLN A 8 -6.53 12.80 0.36
N THR A 9 -6.63 13.95 -0.34
CA THR A 9 -7.07 14.03 -1.74
C THR A 9 -6.20 13.22 -2.69
N LEU A 10 -4.93 12.95 -2.36
CA LEU A 10 -4.04 12.15 -3.20
C LEU A 10 -3.94 10.68 -2.76
N VAL A 11 -3.86 10.42 -1.45
CA VAL A 11 -3.72 9.05 -0.95
C VAL A 11 -4.99 8.23 -1.17
N PHE A 12 -6.18 8.83 -0.98
CA PHE A 12 -7.43 8.09 -1.17
C PHE A 12 -7.62 7.62 -2.62
N PRO A 13 -7.47 8.47 -3.66
CA PRO A 13 -7.58 8.02 -5.04
C PRO A 13 -6.52 6.99 -5.43
N LEU A 14 -5.28 7.13 -4.96
CA LEU A 14 -4.22 6.15 -5.26
C LEU A 14 -4.51 4.80 -4.61
N THR A 15 -4.98 4.80 -3.36
CA THR A 15 -5.38 3.57 -2.66
C THR A 15 -6.60 2.95 -3.34
N PHE A 16 -7.60 3.75 -3.71
CA PHE A 16 -8.77 3.30 -4.46
C PHE A 16 -8.38 2.68 -5.80
N LEU A 17 -7.53 3.33 -6.58
CA LEU A 17 -7.02 2.83 -7.85
C LEU A 17 -6.22 1.52 -7.68
N THR A 18 -5.44 1.41 -6.60
CA THR A 18 -4.70 0.19 -6.24
C THR A 18 -5.67 -0.97 -6.00
N LEU A 19 -6.72 -0.75 -5.20
CA LEU A 19 -7.72 -1.76 -4.87
C LEU A 19 -8.56 -2.16 -6.09
N MET A 20 -9.03 -1.17 -6.86
CA MET A 20 -9.79 -1.41 -8.09
C MET A 20 -9.00 -2.23 -9.10
N SER A 21 -7.76 -1.84 -9.37
CA SER A 21 -6.90 -2.59 -10.28
C SER A 21 -6.56 -3.99 -9.76
N ALA A 22 -6.41 -4.18 -8.45
CA ALA A 22 -6.22 -5.49 -7.82
C ALA A 22 -7.44 -6.41 -7.98
N SER A 23 -8.64 -5.86 -7.81
CA SER A 23 -9.89 -6.59 -8.03
C SER A 23 -10.03 -7.03 -9.48
N ILE A 24 -9.79 -6.12 -10.44
CA ILE A 24 -9.85 -6.46 -11.87
C ILE A 24 -8.80 -7.53 -12.22
N LEU A 25 -7.57 -7.43 -11.70
CA LEU A 25 -6.54 -8.47 -11.89
C LEU A 25 -6.93 -9.83 -11.31
N SER A 26 -7.66 -9.83 -10.19
CA SER A 26 -8.14 -11.06 -9.55
C SER A 26 -9.20 -11.76 -10.37
N PHE A 27 -10.07 -11.02 -11.06
CA PHE A 27 -11.09 -11.58 -11.96
C PHE A 27 -10.52 -11.99 -13.32
N ALA A 28 -9.62 -11.18 -13.90
CA ALA A 28 -9.07 -11.43 -15.24
C ALA A 28 -8.17 -12.68 -15.31
N GLY A 29 -7.52 -13.05 -14.20
CA GLY A 29 -6.62 -14.19 -14.15
C GLY A 29 -5.35 -13.99 -15.01
N ARG A 30 -4.62 -15.09 -15.23
CA ARG A 30 -3.42 -15.09 -16.10
C ARG A 30 -3.82 -15.40 -17.56
N PRO A 31 -3.12 -14.82 -18.55
CA PRO A 31 -1.99 -13.90 -18.44
C PRO A 31 -2.44 -12.48 -18.05
N TYR A 32 -1.72 -11.86 -17.11
CA TYR A 32 -2.09 -10.53 -16.62
C TYR A 32 -1.89 -9.45 -17.69
N ASN A 33 -2.87 -8.55 -17.81
CA ASN A 33 -2.73 -7.35 -18.63
C ASN A 33 -1.61 -6.47 -18.08
N LYS A 34 -0.52 -6.30 -18.84
CA LYS A 34 0.67 -5.53 -18.45
C LYS A 34 0.33 -4.08 -18.05
N ARG A 35 -0.62 -3.44 -18.74
CA ARG A 35 -1.04 -2.06 -18.42
C ARG A 35 -1.70 -2.00 -17.05
N LEU A 36 -2.58 -2.96 -16.75
CA LEU A 36 -3.27 -3.04 -15.47
C LEU A 36 -2.31 -3.36 -14.31
N VAL A 37 -1.34 -4.24 -14.53
CA VAL A 37 -0.26 -4.51 -13.55
C VAL A 37 0.57 -3.26 -13.27
N ASN A 38 0.91 -2.48 -14.30
CA ASN A 38 1.64 -1.24 -14.12
C ASN A 38 0.82 -0.20 -13.35
N ILE A 39 -0.47 -0.05 -13.66
CA ILE A 39 -1.38 0.83 -12.92
C ILE A 39 -1.43 0.43 -11.45
N HIS A 40 -1.61 -0.87 -11.15
CA HIS A 40 -1.65 -1.38 -9.78
C HIS A 40 -0.35 -1.07 -9.01
N ARG A 41 0.81 -1.35 -9.62
CA ARG A 41 2.11 -1.11 -8.97
C ARG A 41 2.42 0.37 -8.76
N LEU A 42 2.16 1.21 -9.76
CA LEU A 42 2.46 2.64 -9.68
C LEU A 42 1.51 3.35 -8.71
N SER A 43 0.23 2.98 -8.69
CA SER A 43 -0.72 3.51 -7.71
C SER A 43 -0.37 3.08 -6.28
N ALA A 44 -0.02 1.82 -6.07
CA ALA A 44 0.42 1.32 -4.76
C ALA A 44 1.71 2.02 -4.29
N LEU A 45 2.72 2.12 -5.17
CA LEU A 45 3.99 2.77 -4.85
C LEU A 45 3.80 4.25 -4.57
N GLY A 46 2.95 4.94 -5.34
CA GLY A 46 2.59 6.33 -5.10
C GLY A 46 1.93 6.54 -3.74
N ALA A 47 0.98 5.68 -3.37
CA ALA A 47 0.33 5.73 -2.06
C ALA A 47 1.34 5.53 -0.92
N VAL A 48 2.23 4.52 -1.02
CA VAL A 48 3.28 4.26 -0.03
C VAL A 48 4.24 5.44 0.09
N ALA A 49 4.68 6.01 -1.04
CA ALA A 49 5.59 7.16 -1.06
C ALA A 49 4.98 8.39 -0.38
N LEU A 50 3.70 8.68 -0.65
CA LEU A 50 2.98 9.76 0.04
C LEU A 50 2.88 9.48 1.53
N VAL A 51 2.44 8.29 1.95
CA VAL A 51 2.38 7.93 3.38
C VAL A 51 3.72 8.10 4.06
N ALA A 52 4.82 7.63 3.46
CA ALA A 52 6.16 7.84 3.99
C ALA A 52 6.53 9.33 4.11
N PHE A 53 6.18 10.15 3.10
CA PHE A 53 6.38 11.59 3.15
C PHE A 53 5.57 12.26 4.27
N LYS A 54 4.31 11.84 4.50
CA LYS A 54 3.51 12.33 5.64
C LYS A 54 4.15 11.97 6.96
N VAL A 55 4.56 10.72 7.16
CA VAL A 55 5.25 10.27 8.38
C VAL A 55 6.50 11.13 8.63
N TYR A 56 7.33 11.34 7.61
CA TYR A 56 8.51 12.20 7.70
C TYR A 56 8.16 13.63 8.12
N ARG A 57 7.15 14.23 7.48
CA ARG A 57 6.69 15.60 7.77
C ARG A 57 6.11 15.72 9.19
N THR A 58 5.29 14.76 9.61
CA THR A 58 4.72 14.72 10.96
C THR A 58 5.82 14.62 11.99
N ASN A 59 6.76 13.67 11.85
CA ASN A 59 7.87 13.49 12.78
C ASN A 59 8.79 14.73 12.87
N ARG A 60 8.93 15.49 11.78
CA ARG A 60 9.69 16.76 11.77
C ARG A 60 8.96 17.91 12.45
N ALA A 61 7.64 17.88 12.52
CA ALA A 61 6.83 18.89 13.19
C ALA A 61 6.66 18.59 14.69
N LEU A 62 6.39 17.33 15.02
CA LEU A 62 6.33 16.81 16.37
C LEU A 62 6.92 15.40 16.35
N PRO A 63 7.96 15.11 17.16
CA PRO A 63 8.53 13.77 17.21
C PRO A 63 7.47 12.72 17.50
N LEU A 64 7.46 11.65 16.71
CA LEU A 64 6.56 10.52 16.93
C LEU A 64 6.94 9.79 18.22
N SER A 65 5.93 9.39 18.97
CA SER A 65 6.04 8.48 20.11
C SER A 65 6.53 7.10 19.69
N VAL A 66 6.90 6.28 20.69
CA VAL A 66 7.36 4.90 20.46
C VAL A 66 6.26 4.05 19.80
N ASP A 67 5.01 4.22 20.23
CA ASP A 67 3.86 3.48 19.69
C ASP A 67 3.59 3.85 18.23
N GLU A 68 3.68 5.14 17.90
CA GLU A 68 3.54 5.62 16.52
C GLU A 68 4.67 5.08 15.63
N TRP A 69 5.91 5.05 16.12
CA TRP A 69 7.03 4.43 15.40
C TRP A 69 6.82 2.92 15.19
N ALA A 70 6.36 2.20 16.21
CA ALA A 70 6.04 0.79 16.09
C ALA A 70 4.98 0.56 14.99
N PHE A 71 3.94 1.39 14.95
CA PHE A 71 2.90 1.34 13.92
C PHE A 71 3.44 1.65 12.52
N VAL A 72 4.30 2.66 12.39
CA VAL A 72 4.99 3.01 11.14
C VAL A 72 5.83 1.84 10.63
N VAL A 73 6.65 1.24 11.50
CA VAL A 73 7.52 0.10 11.14
C VAL A 73 6.69 -1.10 10.71
N LEU A 74 5.61 -1.40 11.43
CA LEU A 74 4.70 -2.49 11.09
C LEU A 74 4.04 -2.28 9.72
N THR A 75 3.54 -1.07 9.47
CA THR A 75 2.91 -0.69 8.19
C THR A 75 3.91 -0.71 7.04
N ALA A 76 5.13 -0.19 7.25
CA ALA A 76 6.18 -0.21 6.25
C ALA A 76 6.60 -1.65 5.90
N SER A 77 6.74 -2.50 6.92
CA SER A 77 7.11 -3.91 6.75
C SER A 77 6.04 -4.68 5.97
N SER A 78 4.76 -4.47 6.29
CA SER A 78 3.66 -5.09 5.56
C SER A 78 3.61 -4.63 4.10
N ALA A 79 3.83 -3.33 3.85
CA ALA A 79 3.84 -2.77 2.51
C ALA A 79 5.01 -3.32 1.66
N ILE A 80 6.21 -3.40 2.24
CA ILE A 80 7.38 -4.01 1.59
C ILE A 80 7.06 -5.48 1.27
N PHE A 81 6.51 -6.23 2.23
CA PHE A 81 6.12 -7.62 2.01
C PHE A 81 5.09 -7.77 0.88
N ALA A 82 4.09 -6.88 0.79
CA ALA A 82 3.10 -6.85 -0.29
C ALA A 82 3.73 -6.56 -1.66
N ILE A 83 4.66 -5.61 -1.73
CA ILE A 83 5.37 -5.23 -2.97
C ILE A 83 6.24 -6.39 -3.46
N VAL A 84 7.04 -6.98 -2.56
CA VAL A 84 7.93 -8.10 -2.90
C VAL A 84 7.12 -9.31 -3.38
N SER A 85 6.09 -9.70 -2.62
CA SER A 85 5.24 -10.84 -3.00
C SER A 85 4.46 -10.57 -4.30
N GLY A 86 4.02 -9.34 -4.56
CA GLY A 86 3.43 -8.95 -5.86
C GLY A 86 4.41 -9.05 -7.04
N GLY A 87 5.68 -8.70 -6.79
CA GLY A 87 6.78 -8.93 -7.74
C GLY A 87 6.98 -10.42 -8.05
N ILE A 88 6.91 -11.29 -7.04
CA ILE A 88 7.00 -12.74 -7.21
C ILE A 88 5.82 -13.29 -8.01
N VAL A 89 4.58 -12.86 -7.70
CA VAL A 89 3.35 -13.28 -8.41
C VAL A 89 3.45 -13.04 -9.91
N THR A 90 4.12 -11.96 -10.30
CA THR A 90 4.24 -11.51 -11.69
C THR A 90 5.50 -12.04 -12.38
N ALA A 91 6.58 -12.30 -11.64
CA ALA A 91 7.83 -12.85 -12.17
C ALA A 91 7.82 -14.38 -12.37
N ALA A 92 6.75 -15.08 -11.96
CA ALA A 92 6.61 -16.54 -12.06
C ALA A 92 7.75 -17.35 -11.40
N LYS A 93 8.39 -16.78 -10.36
CA LYS A 93 9.54 -17.40 -9.65
C LYS A 93 9.16 -18.40 -8.56
N MET A 94 7.87 -18.54 -8.25
CA MET A 94 7.33 -19.46 -7.23
C MET A 94 6.03 -20.10 -7.72
N PRO A 95 5.57 -21.20 -7.10
CA PRO A 95 4.22 -21.71 -7.31
C PRO A 95 3.21 -20.57 -7.19
N TYR A 96 2.43 -20.36 -8.25
CA TYR A 96 1.57 -19.19 -8.38
C TYR A 96 0.63 -19.00 -7.19
N GLN A 97 0.03 -20.10 -6.71
CA GLN A 97 -0.94 -20.05 -5.61
C GLN A 97 -0.30 -19.60 -4.30
N SER A 98 0.90 -20.08 -3.99
CA SER A 98 1.64 -19.67 -2.80
C SER A 98 2.02 -18.19 -2.86
N ALA A 99 2.58 -17.74 -3.99
CA ALA A 99 2.92 -16.34 -4.18
C ALA A 99 1.70 -15.41 -4.09
N LEU A 100 0.57 -15.83 -4.68
CA LEU A 100 -0.68 -15.07 -4.65
C LEU A 100 -1.26 -14.99 -3.25
N TRP A 101 -1.22 -16.09 -2.49
CA TRP A 101 -1.69 -16.12 -1.12
C TRP A 101 -0.86 -15.20 -0.20
N LEU A 102 0.47 -15.26 -0.31
CA LEU A 102 1.37 -14.34 0.40
C LEU A 102 1.07 -12.88 0.05
N HIS A 103 0.88 -12.58 -1.24
CA HIS A 103 0.55 -11.23 -1.67
C HIS A 103 -0.80 -10.76 -1.11
N ARG A 104 -1.82 -11.61 -1.09
CA ARG A 104 -3.13 -11.26 -0.51
C ARG A 104 -3.04 -10.95 0.98
N ILE A 105 -2.28 -11.74 1.75
CA ILE A 105 -2.07 -11.47 3.18
C ILE A 105 -1.34 -10.15 3.37
N GLY A 106 -0.24 -9.94 2.65
CA GLY A 106 0.55 -8.72 2.76
C GLY A 106 -0.24 -7.47 2.41
N SER A 107 -0.98 -7.53 1.30
CA SER A 107 -1.84 -6.44 0.83
C SER A 107 -2.98 -6.19 1.81
N GLY A 108 -3.65 -7.25 2.30
CA GLY A 108 -4.72 -7.12 3.29
C GLY A 108 -4.26 -6.46 4.59
N LEU A 109 -3.11 -6.89 5.11
CA LEU A 109 -2.51 -6.30 6.31
C LEU A 109 -2.15 -4.83 6.09
N THR A 110 -1.53 -4.50 4.95
CA THR A 110 -1.16 -3.12 4.61
C THR A 110 -2.39 -2.22 4.52
N VAL A 111 -3.45 -2.66 3.83
CA VAL A 111 -4.69 -1.89 3.70
C VAL A 111 -5.34 -1.67 5.07
N ALA A 112 -5.40 -2.71 5.91
CA ALA A 112 -5.96 -2.61 7.25
C ALA A 112 -5.19 -1.59 8.11
N LEU A 113 -3.86 -1.65 8.14
CA LEU A 113 -3.03 -0.73 8.90
C LEU A 113 -3.15 0.72 8.40
N VAL A 114 -3.13 0.93 7.08
CA VAL A 114 -3.34 2.26 6.49
C VAL A 114 -4.73 2.80 6.81
N ALA A 115 -5.78 1.96 6.78
CA ALA A 115 -7.14 2.35 7.13
C ALA A 115 -7.26 2.73 8.62
N ILE A 116 -6.63 1.98 9.52
CA ILE A 116 -6.59 2.28 10.96
C ILE A 116 -5.90 3.63 11.19
N ALA A 117 -4.74 3.87 10.56
CA ALA A 117 -4.04 5.15 10.66
C ALA A 117 -4.86 6.32 10.09
N ALA A 118 -5.59 6.09 8.99
CA ALA A 118 -6.47 7.11 8.41
C ALA A 118 -7.64 7.44 9.35
N PHE A 119 -8.30 6.42 9.91
CA PHE A 119 -9.39 6.61 10.88
C PHE A 119 -8.93 7.33 12.15
N ALA A 120 -7.78 6.94 12.71
CA ALA A 120 -7.20 7.60 13.88
C ALA A 120 -6.86 9.07 13.61
N SER A 121 -6.62 9.47 12.36
CA SER A 121 -6.35 10.87 11.99
C SER A 121 -7.59 11.74 11.75
N LEU A 122 -8.79 11.15 11.82
CA LEU A 122 -10.07 11.86 11.66
C LEU A 122 -10.73 12.19 13.02
N ASN A 123 -10.26 11.59 14.11
CA ASN A 123 -10.74 11.83 15.47
C ASN A 123 -9.76 12.73 16.24
#